data_AF-A0A8J6J8W8-F1
#
_entry.id   AF-A0A8J6J8W8-F1
#
_cell.length_a   1.000
_cell.length_b   1.000
_cell.length_c   1.000
_cell.angle_alpha   90.00
_cell.angle_beta   90.00
_cell.angle_gamma   90.00
#
_symmetry.space_group_name_H-M   'P 1'
#
loop_
_entity.id
_entity.type
_entity.pdbx_description
1 polymer ?
#
loop_
_entity_poly.entity_id
_entity_poly.type
_entity_poly.pdbx_seq_one_letter_code
_entity_poly.pdbx_strand_id
1 'polypeptide(L)'
;MTAIAENPTQVNISELDIIGVTEIFNHNDGEFQLSYRGQQKNISSLSNAEIEKFCDENGWDYSRTLLNISVISLYNGHSVVTKKVRDLIDYTDDGQKCLLSKGTWYQYNDDYLSYLRDSIAEIEVKYNPAFDFSREQHDNFINQKYEEEKNEPRYQGQDETAIKIALKQKYYAERAYNLLREQENGFQNYDRVDVKIGDCNIEVMDLYKDGMMCAVKIGSASSKLCYAVDQSLTALKLYKKGNLPNVPKINTVVLWFVLETQTHIEDVDGRPQLNQLDMLMLKNRLNQWKKEVRLQGFTPMIYINYRLN
;
A
#
# COMPACT_ATOMS: atom_id res chain seq x y z
N MET A 1 19.12 11.32 -11.90
CA MET A 1 19.61 10.82 -10.59
C MET A 1 19.30 11.79 -9.45
N THR A 2 19.41 13.11 -9.66
CA THR A 2 19.06 14.14 -8.66
C THR A 2 17.58 14.15 -8.26
N ALA A 3 16.65 13.88 -9.19
CA ALA A 3 15.20 13.91 -8.88
C ALA A 3 14.73 12.81 -7.90
N ILE A 4 15.35 11.62 -7.93
CA ILE A 4 15.05 10.52 -6.98
C ILE A 4 15.60 10.87 -5.59
N ALA A 5 16.77 11.53 -5.57
CA ALA A 5 17.39 12.05 -4.36
C ALA A 5 16.56 13.15 -3.68
N GLU A 6 15.79 13.92 -4.47
CA GLU A 6 14.93 15.01 -4.00
C GLU A 6 13.52 14.54 -3.60
N ASN A 7 13.03 13.42 -4.14
CA ASN A 7 11.69 12.87 -3.84
C ASN A 7 11.69 11.34 -3.63
N PRO A 8 12.31 10.82 -2.55
CA PRO A 8 12.36 9.38 -2.28
C PRO A 8 10.97 8.76 -2.00
N THR A 9 9.98 9.57 -1.65
CA THR A 9 8.58 9.14 -1.44
C THR A 9 7.90 8.60 -2.69
N GLN A 10 8.44 8.86 -3.89
CA GLN A 10 7.95 8.33 -5.16
C GLN A 10 8.55 6.96 -5.51
N VAL A 11 9.45 6.43 -4.69
CA VAL A 11 10.06 5.11 -4.89
C VAL A 11 9.09 4.02 -4.41
N ASN A 12 8.70 3.13 -5.33
CA ASN A 12 7.89 1.95 -5.03
C ASN A 12 8.70 0.67 -5.26
N ILE A 13 8.64 -0.26 -4.30
CA ILE A 13 9.16 -1.63 -4.43
C ILE A 13 7.94 -2.55 -4.52
N SER A 14 7.80 -3.24 -5.65
CA SER A 14 6.65 -4.12 -5.91
C SER A 14 6.59 -5.23 -4.87
N GLU A 15 5.39 -5.55 -4.37
CA GLU A 15 5.20 -6.56 -3.32
C GLU A 15 5.48 -7.98 -3.81
N LEU A 16 5.17 -8.28 -5.06
CA LEU A 16 5.41 -9.57 -5.71
C LEU A 16 6.37 -9.39 -6.88
N ASP A 17 7.50 -10.11 -6.89
CA ASP A 17 8.36 -10.27 -8.07
C ASP A 17 8.36 -11.74 -8.52
N ILE A 18 8.36 -11.98 -9.82
CA ILE A 18 8.44 -13.34 -10.38
C ILE A 18 9.83 -13.50 -10.99
N ILE A 19 10.64 -14.37 -10.39
CA ILE A 19 12.00 -14.65 -10.85
C ILE A 19 12.06 -16.09 -11.34
N GLY A 20 12.03 -16.25 -12.67
CA GLY A 20 11.91 -17.56 -13.31
C GLY A 20 10.55 -18.19 -13.02
N VAL A 21 10.54 -19.28 -12.25
CA VAL A 21 9.31 -19.97 -11.78
C VAL A 21 8.99 -19.68 -10.32
N THR A 22 9.79 -18.86 -9.64
CA THR A 22 9.66 -18.57 -8.21
C THR A 22 8.95 -17.24 -8.00
N GLU A 23 7.88 -17.26 -7.22
CA GLU A 23 7.20 -16.06 -6.71
C GLU A 23 7.93 -15.59 -5.44
N ILE A 24 8.37 -14.33 -5.42
CA ILE A 24 9.05 -13.70 -4.28
C ILE A 24 8.18 -12.58 -3.74
N PHE A 25 7.88 -12.64 -2.44
CA PHE A 25 7.16 -11.60 -1.71
C PHE A 25 8.16 -10.66 -1.05
N ASN A 26 8.29 -9.43 -1.56
CA ASN A 26 9.28 -8.46 -1.10
C ASN A 26 8.95 -7.87 0.28
N HIS A 27 7.68 -7.87 0.68
CA HIS A 27 7.24 -7.27 1.94
C HIS A 27 6.86 -8.28 3.04
N ASN A 28 6.70 -9.57 2.72
CA ASN A 28 6.30 -10.63 3.68
C ASN A 28 7.20 -11.87 3.56
N ASP A 29 7.76 -12.31 4.69
CA ASP A 29 8.49 -13.58 4.89
C ASP A 29 9.64 -13.88 3.90
N GLY A 30 10.24 -12.83 3.32
CA GLY A 30 11.44 -12.93 2.50
C GLY A 30 12.71 -12.68 3.30
N GLU A 31 13.74 -13.51 3.12
CA GLU A 31 15.07 -13.23 3.63
C GLU A 31 15.86 -12.42 2.58
N PHE A 32 16.25 -11.19 2.91
CA PHE A 32 17.06 -10.36 2.03
C PHE A 32 18.36 -9.94 2.72
N GLN A 33 19.39 -9.68 1.92
CA GLN A 33 20.60 -9.03 2.38
C GLN A 33 20.87 -7.79 1.53
N LEU A 34 20.95 -6.64 2.19
CA LEU A 34 21.45 -5.41 1.59
C LEU A 34 22.98 -5.45 1.59
N SER A 35 23.62 -5.05 0.49
CA SER A 35 25.07 -4.91 0.40
C SER A 35 25.49 -3.65 -0.35
N TYR A 36 26.39 -2.88 0.26
CA TYR A 36 27.01 -1.71 -0.34
C TYR A 36 28.36 -1.41 0.30
N ARG A 37 29.38 -1.09 -0.52
CA ARG A 37 30.75 -0.75 -0.08
C ARG A 37 31.35 -1.71 0.96
N GLY A 38 31.11 -3.01 0.80
CA GLY A 38 31.64 -4.06 1.68
C GLY A 38 30.88 -4.26 2.99
N GLN A 39 29.88 -3.43 3.29
CA GLN A 39 28.97 -3.64 4.42
C GLN A 39 27.76 -4.45 3.96
N GLN A 40 27.17 -5.19 4.90
CA GLN A 40 26.02 -6.05 4.68
C GLN A 40 25.02 -5.93 5.83
N LYS A 41 23.74 -6.06 5.52
CA LYS A 41 22.66 -6.11 6.52
C LYS A 41 21.58 -7.08 6.08
N ASN A 42 21.24 -8.02 6.96
CA ASN A 42 20.12 -8.92 6.75
C ASN A 42 18.82 -8.22 7.17
N ILE A 43 17.79 -8.34 6.33
CA ILE A 43 16.45 -7.78 6.56
C ILE A 43 15.40 -8.84 6.20
N SER A 44 14.29 -8.85 6.93
CA SER A 44 13.15 -9.76 6.69
C SER A 44 12.05 -9.14 5.81
N SER A 45 12.25 -7.89 5.39
CA SER A 45 11.31 -7.14 4.53
C SER A 45 12.06 -6.07 3.76
N LEU A 46 11.93 -6.07 2.44
CA LEU A 46 12.57 -5.10 1.56
C LEU A 46 11.72 -3.84 1.43
N SER A 47 11.98 -2.86 2.31
CA SER A 47 11.27 -1.57 2.34
C SER A 47 12.21 -0.38 2.25
N ASN A 48 11.68 0.79 1.88
CA ASN A 48 12.45 2.05 1.89
C ASN A 48 12.99 2.37 3.30
N ALA A 49 12.21 2.08 4.35
CA ALA A 49 12.62 2.33 5.74
C ALA A 49 13.83 1.48 6.16
N GLU A 50 13.88 0.21 5.76
CA GLU A 50 15.04 -0.65 6.04
C GLU A 50 16.29 -0.22 5.27
N ILE A 51 16.12 0.25 4.02
CA ILE A 51 17.23 0.77 3.22
C ILE A 51 17.74 2.11 3.79
N GLU A 52 16.84 2.98 4.23
CA GLU A 52 17.19 4.24 4.90
C GLU A 52 17.97 3.99 6.19
N LYS A 53 17.45 3.09 7.03
CA LYS A 53 18.15 2.65 8.24
C LYS A 53 19.54 2.07 7.95
N PHE A 54 19.70 1.29 6.88
CA PHE A 54 21.01 0.77 6.46
C PHE A 54 21.99 1.88 6.05
N CYS A 55 21.51 2.94 5.39
CA CYS A 55 22.32 4.11 5.07
C CYS A 55 22.72 4.90 6.33
N ASP A 56 21.76 5.13 7.23
CA ASP A 56 21.98 5.90 8.47
C ASP A 56 23.01 5.22 9.38
N GLU A 57 22.89 3.91 9.58
CA GLU A 57 23.82 3.10 10.38
C GLU A 57 25.27 3.17 9.86
N ASN A 58 25.46 3.45 8.57
CA ASN A 58 26.76 3.52 7.91
C ASN A 58 27.19 4.96 7.55
N GLY A 59 26.42 5.97 7.95
CA GLY A 59 26.71 7.38 7.68
C GLY A 59 26.70 7.74 6.19
N TRP A 60 25.89 7.06 5.38
CA TRP A 60 25.77 7.33 3.95
C TRP A 60 24.58 8.23 3.65
N ASP A 61 24.77 9.14 2.69
CA ASP A 61 23.67 9.91 2.11
C ASP A 61 22.73 8.94 1.36
N TYR A 62 21.54 8.71 1.93
CA TYR A 62 20.52 7.82 1.41
C TYR A 62 20.20 8.12 -0.06
N SER A 63 19.93 9.39 -0.36
CA SER A 63 19.52 9.88 -1.66
C SER A 63 20.57 9.61 -2.76
N ARG A 64 21.87 9.66 -2.41
CA ARG A 64 22.97 9.34 -3.35
C ARG A 64 23.28 7.85 -3.43
N THR A 65 22.93 7.09 -2.40
CA THR A 65 23.38 5.71 -2.22
C THR A 65 22.35 4.70 -2.68
N LEU A 66 21.06 4.98 -2.46
CA LEU A 66 19.91 4.11 -2.67
C LEU A 66 20.04 3.23 -3.92
N LEU A 67 20.19 3.86 -5.09
CA LEU A 67 20.18 3.19 -6.40
C LEU A 67 21.33 2.21 -6.62
N ASN A 68 22.41 2.31 -5.84
CA ASN A 68 23.61 1.50 -5.97
C ASN A 68 23.69 0.37 -4.94
N ILE A 69 22.80 0.34 -3.96
CA ILE A 69 22.70 -0.76 -3.00
C ILE A 69 22.28 -2.02 -3.76
N SER A 70 22.97 -3.12 -3.47
CA SER A 70 22.60 -4.44 -3.97
C SER A 70 21.66 -5.10 -3.00
N VAL A 71 20.58 -5.67 -3.52
CA VAL A 71 19.62 -6.50 -2.79
C VAL A 71 19.85 -7.94 -3.23
N ILE A 72 20.19 -8.78 -2.26
CA ILE A 72 20.38 -10.21 -2.44
C ILE A 72 19.14 -10.89 -1.86
N SER A 73 18.34 -11.55 -2.70
CA SER A 73 17.19 -12.34 -2.24
C SER A 73 17.65 -13.75 -1.89
N LEU A 74 17.28 -14.20 -0.69
CA LEU A 74 17.62 -15.51 -0.15
C LEU A 74 16.38 -16.40 -0.17
N TYR A 75 16.59 -17.69 -0.45
CA TYR A 75 15.58 -18.75 -0.29
C TYR A 75 16.22 -19.87 0.54
N ASN A 76 15.65 -20.16 1.71
CA ASN A 76 16.22 -21.08 2.70
C ASN A 76 17.70 -20.76 3.01
N GLY A 77 18.04 -19.48 3.24
CA GLY A 77 19.41 -19.02 3.51
C GLY A 77 20.37 -19.02 2.32
N HIS A 78 19.95 -19.45 1.12
CA HIS A 78 20.79 -19.46 -0.08
C HIS A 78 20.44 -18.31 -1.03
N SER A 79 21.46 -17.63 -1.55
CA SER A 79 21.28 -16.56 -2.56
C SER A 79 20.70 -17.11 -3.85
N VAL A 80 19.55 -16.53 -4.24
CA VAL A 80 18.85 -16.86 -5.49
C VAL A 80 19.11 -15.81 -6.56
N VAL A 81 19.08 -14.53 -6.18
CA VAL A 81 19.28 -13.42 -7.10
C VAL A 81 19.95 -12.24 -6.40
N THR A 82 20.75 -11.50 -7.17
CA THR A 82 21.27 -10.19 -6.76
C THR A 82 20.86 -9.15 -7.80
N LYS A 83 20.13 -8.13 -7.37
CA LYS A 83 19.75 -6.97 -8.20
C LYS A 83 20.16 -5.68 -7.49
N LYS A 84 20.33 -4.58 -8.22
CA LYS A 84 20.44 -3.27 -7.56
C LYS A 84 19.05 -2.73 -7.24
N VAL A 85 18.95 -1.88 -6.23
CA VAL A 85 17.68 -1.20 -5.91
C VAL A 85 17.09 -0.50 -7.13
N ARG A 86 17.91 0.16 -7.96
CA ARG A 86 17.43 0.82 -9.20
C ARG A 86 16.71 -0.11 -10.19
N ASP A 87 17.00 -1.41 -10.12
CA ASP A 87 16.41 -2.43 -10.99
C ASP A 87 15.16 -3.05 -10.36
N LEU A 88 14.89 -2.74 -9.09
CA LEU A 88 13.78 -3.22 -8.27
C LEU A 88 12.71 -2.16 -8.00
N ILE A 89 13.04 -0.89 -8.24
CA ILE A 89 12.13 0.22 -7.97
C ILE A 89 11.42 0.71 -9.23
N ASP A 90 10.21 1.19 -9.03
CA ASP A 90 9.58 2.16 -9.90
C ASP A 90 9.72 3.57 -9.28
N TYR A 91 9.99 4.57 -10.11
CA TYR A 91 9.99 5.98 -9.71
C TYR A 91 9.32 6.82 -10.78
N THR A 92 8.55 7.84 -10.39
CA THR A 92 7.90 8.73 -11.35
C THR A 92 8.12 10.19 -10.97
N ASP A 93 8.37 11.02 -11.98
CA ASP A 93 8.39 12.48 -11.87
C ASP A 93 7.22 13.02 -12.70
N ASP A 94 6.20 13.53 -12.02
CA ASP A 94 4.98 14.02 -12.66
C ASP A 94 5.22 15.30 -13.48
N GLY A 95 6.13 16.17 -13.02
CA GLY A 95 6.47 17.40 -13.73
C GLY A 95 7.24 17.14 -15.02
N GLN A 96 8.15 16.16 -14.99
CA GLN A 96 8.91 15.72 -16.17
C GLN A 96 8.19 14.66 -17.00
N LYS A 97 7.02 14.18 -16.54
CA LYS A 97 6.23 13.12 -17.17
C LYS A 97 7.08 11.87 -17.48
N CYS A 98 7.90 11.42 -16.53
CA CYS A 98 8.81 10.29 -16.75
C CYS A 98 8.71 9.21 -15.67
N LEU A 99 9.01 7.98 -16.06
CA LEU A 99 9.02 6.77 -15.22
C LEU A 99 10.38 6.11 -15.33
N LEU A 100 11.01 5.81 -14.19
CA LEU A 100 12.04 4.79 -14.10
C LEU A 100 11.36 3.49 -13.71
N SER A 101 11.52 2.43 -14.51
CA SER A 101 11.05 1.09 -14.16
C SER A 101 12.07 0.06 -14.61
N LYS A 102 12.45 -0.86 -13.71
CA LYS A 102 13.44 -1.92 -13.96
C LYS A 102 14.74 -1.38 -14.59
N GLY A 103 15.24 -0.26 -14.06
CA GLY A 103 16.48 0.38 -14.52
C GLY A 103 16.37 1.16 -15.84
N THR A 104 15.20 1.25 -16.47
CA THR A 104 14.98 1.97 -17.74
C THR A 104 14.11 3.21 -17.54
N TRP A 105 14.53 4.34 -18.12
CA TRP A 105 13.74 5.57 -18.13
C TRP A 105 12.81 5.63 -19.34
N TYR A 106 11.57 6.00 -19.08
CA TYR A 106 10.51 6.21 -20.05
C TYR A 106 9.99 7.64 -19.89
N GLN A 107 9.67 8.30 -20.99
CA GLN A 107 8.96 9.58 -21.00
C GLN A 107 7.59 9.37 -21.63
N TYR A 108 6.54 9.84 -20.96
CA TYR A 108 5.19 9.74 -21.47
C TYR A 108 4.96 10.80 -22.54
N ASN A 109 4.42 10.39 -23.69
CA ASN A 109 3.94 11.33 -24.69
C ASN A 109 2.50 11.79 -24.34
N ASP A 110 2.08 12.90 -24.95
CA ASP A 110 0.78 13.51 -24.62
C ASP A 110 -0.41 12.64 -25.07
N ASP A 111 -0.25 11.83 -26.12
CA ASP A 111 -1.26 10.87 -26.57
C ASP A 111 -1.54 9.81 -25.49
N TYR A 112 -0.48 9.25 -24.90
CA TYR A 112 -0.59 8.29 -23.81
C TYR A 112 -1.20 8.93 -22.57
N LEU A 113 -0.81 10.15 -22.22
CA LEU A 113 -1.38 10.86 -21.06
C LEU A 113 -2.87 11.15 -21.24
N SER A 114 -3.28 11.52 -22.46
CA SER A 114 -4.69 11.72 -22.80
C SER A 114 -5.46 10.41 -22.68
N TYR A 115 -4.95 9.33 -23.27
CA TYR A 115 -5.50 7.99 -23.10
C TYR A 115 -5.61 7.57 -21.64
N LEU A 116 -4.57 7.81 -20.84
CA LEU A 116 -4.54 7.43 -19.43
C LEU A 116 -5.61 8.19 -18.65
N ARG A 117 -5.73 9.50 -18.86
CA ARG A 117 -6.75 10.34 -18.23
C ARG A 117 -8.16 9.83 -18.53
N ASP A 118 -8.43 9.54 -19.79
CA ASP A 118 -9.74 9.08 -20.25
C ASP A 118 -10.03 7.67 -19.71
N SER A 119 -9.02 6.79 -19.70
CA SER A 119 -9.12 5.45 -19.11
C SER A 119 -9.42 5.50 -17.61
N ILE A 120 -8.83 6.43 -16.86
CA ILE A 120 -9.10 6.60 -15.42
C ILE A 120 -10.50 7.16 -15.18
N ALA A 121 -10.99 8.06 -16.03
CA ALA A 121 -12.34 8.62 -15.93
C ALA A 121 -13.46 7.58 -16.09
N GLU A 122 -13.18 6.40 -16.67
CA GLU A 122 -14.13 5.29 -16.76
C GLU A 122 -14.35 4.52 -15.45
N ILE A 123 -13.52 4.73 -14.43
CA ILE A 123 -13.66 4.04 -13.14
C ILE A 123 -14.75 4.74 -12.34
N GLU A 124 -15.68 3.98 -11.76
CA GLU A 124 -16.67 4.55 -10.85
C GLU A 124 -15.97 4.99 -9.56
N VAL A 125 -16.06 6.28 -9.25
CA VAL A 125 -15.46 6.86 -8.04
C VAL A 125 -16.54 7.45 -7.16
N LYS A 126 -16.51 7.10 -5.87
CA LYS A 126 -17.48 7.54 -4.88
C LYS A 126 -16.80 8.24 -3.72
N TYR A 127 -17.43 9.30 -3.25
CA TYR A 127 -17.13 9.95 -1.99
C TYR A 127 -18.35 9.90 -1.08
N ASN A 128 -18.11 9.66 0.20
CA ASN A 128 -19.13 9.78 1.23
C ASN A 128 -18.49 10.45 2.47
N PRO A 129 -18.89 11.68 2.85
CA PRO A 129 -18.33 12.38 3.99
C PRO A 129 -18.39 11.61 5.32
N ALA A 130 -19.36 10.70 5.49
CA ALA A 130 -19.47 9.86 6.68
C ALA A 130 -18.27 8.90 6.86
N PHE A 131 -17.46 8.76 5.82
CA PHE A 131 -16.29 7.91 5.77
C PHE A 131 -14.97 8.68 5.86
N ASP A 132 -15.01 10.00 6.07
CA ASP A 132 -13.81 10.78 6.42
C ASP A 132 -13.34 10.42 7.83
N PHE A 133 -12.03 10.56 8.05
CA PHE A 133 -11.38 10.09 9.28
C PHE A 133 -10.44 11.14 9.86
N SER A 134 -10.82 11.74 10.98
CA SER A 134 -10.00 12.77 11.64
C SER A 134 -9.03 12.18 12.66
N ARG A 135 -8.01 12.96 13.01
CA ARG A 135 -7.15 12.65 14.17
C ARG A 135 -7.94 12.59 15.47
N GLU A 136 -8.93 13.46 15.63
CA GLU A 136 -9.82 13.45 16.79
C GLU A 136 -10.62 12.14 16.88
N GLN A 137 -11.17 11.65 15.76
CA GLN A 137 -11.85 10.36 15.73
C GLN A 137 -10.89 9.22 16.10
N HIS A 138 -9.64 9.27 15.62
CA HIS A 138 -8.62 8.28 16.00
C HIS A 138 -8.30 8.35 17.51
N ASP A 139 -8.08 9.54 18.06
CA ASP A 139 -7.77 9.72 19.47
C ASP A 139 -8.94 9.29 20.38
N ASN A 140 -10.18 9.58 19.98
CA ASN A 140 -11.39 9.12 20.67
C ASN A 140 -11.49 7.59 20.65
N PHE A 141 -11.22 6.96 19.51
CA PHE A 141 -11.18 5.50 19.40
C PHE A 141 -10.12 4.90 20.35
N ILE A 142 -8.92 5.50 20.44
CA ILE A 142 -7.88 5.04 21.36
C ILE A 142 -8.30 5.20 22.81
N ASN A 143 -8.97 6.30 23.17
CA ASN A 143 -9.48 6.51 24.52
C ASN A 143 -10.54 5.45 24.89
N GLN A 144 -11.43 5.10 23.96
CA GLN A 144 -12.37 4.00 24.16
C GLN A 144 -11.63 2.67 24.38
N LYS A 145 -10.65 2.34 23.53
CA LYS A 145 -9.83 1.13 23.67
C LYS A 145 -9.01 1.10 24.95
N TYR A 146 -8.57 2.25 25.44
CA TYR A 146 -7.93 2.36 26.73
C TYR A 146 -8.85 1.94 27.87
N GLU A 147 -10.09 2.43 27.91
CA GLU A 147 -11.06 2.04 28.93
C GLU A 147 -11.38 0.53 28.88
N GLU A 148 -11.43 -0.06 27.69
CA GLU A 148 -11.67 -1.49 27.47
C GLU A 148 -10.46 -2.37 27.89
N GLU A 149 -9.22 -1.95 27.58
CA GLU A 149 -8.03 -2.80 27.66
C GLU A 149 -7.08 -2.47 28.81
N LYS A 150 -7.22 -1.34 29.52
CA LYS A 150 -6.24 -0.88 30.54
C LYS A 150 -5.93 -1.87 31.66
N ASN A 151 -6.83 -2.81 31.93
CA ASN A 151 -6.68 -3.83 32.96
C ASN A 151 -6.06 -5.15 32.46
N GLU A 152 -5.68 -5.25 31.18
CA GLU A 152 -5.05 -6.45 30.64
C GLU A 152 -3.67 -6.71 31.29
N PRO A 153 -3.27 -7.97 31.49
CA PRO A 153 -2.02 -8.32 32.18
C PRO A 153 -0.76 -7.66 31.57
N ARG A 154 -0.73 -7.45 30.26
CA ARG A 154 0.39 -6.81 29.55
C ARG A 154 0.61 -5.33 29.90
N TYR A 155 -0.40 -4.67 30.47
CA TYR A 155 -0.35 -3.26 30.85
C TYR A 155 -0.19 -3.06 32.36
N GLN A 156 -0.05 -4.15 33.12
CA GLN A 156 0.10 -4.07 34.57
C GLN A 156 1.33 -3.25 34.96
N GLY A 157 1.11 -2.23 35.80
CA GLY A 157 2.18 -1.34 36.29
C GLY A 157 2.63 -0.26 35.29
N GLN A 158 2.01 -0.16 34.11
CA GLN A 158 2.24 0.94 33.19
C GLN A 158 1.31 2.13 33.50
N ASP A 159 1.78 3.35 33.23
CA ASP A 159 0.94 4.54 33.31
C ASP A 159 0.04 4.69 32.06
N GLU A 160 -0.98 5.54 32.17
CA GLU A 160 -1.94 5.80 31.09
C GLU A 160 -1.27 6.23 29.77
N THR A 161 -0.19 7.02 29.84
CA THR A 161 0.48 7.54 28.65
C THR A 161 1.19 6.42 27.91
N ALA A 162 1.90 5.56 28.62
CA ALA A 162 2.56 4.37 28.06
C ALA A 162 1.55 3.42 27.43
N ILE A 163 0.41 3.17 28.10
CA ILE A 163 -0.66 2.31 27.58
C ILE A 163 -1.25 2.92 26.30
N LYS A 164 -1.56 4.22 26.28
CA LYS A 164 -2.10 4.89 25.08
C LYS A 164 -1.13 4.90 23.91
N ILE A 165 0.19 5.01 24.15
CA ILE A 165 1.21 4.86 23.09
C ILE A 165 1.17 3.44 22.51
N ALA A 166 1.15 2.41 23.37
CA ALA A 166 1.07 1.02 22.93
C ALA A 166 -0.24 0.73 22.16
N LEU A 167 -1.36 1.31 22.60
CA LEU A 167 -2.64 1.21 21.91
C LEU A 167 -2.62 1.92 20.55
N LYS A 168 -2.01 3.11 20.44
CA LYS A 168 -1.82 3.80 19.14
C LYS A 168 -0.99 2.98 18.16
N GLN A 169 0.00 2.23 18.64
CA GLN A 169 0.78 1.30 17.81
C GLN A 169 -0.06 0.08 17.40
N LYS A 170 -0.81 -0.52 18.34
CA LYS A 170 -1.69 -1.66 18.07
C LYS A 170 -2.81 -1.30 17.09
N TYR A 171 -3.41 -0.13 17.28
CA TYR A 171 -4.54 0.44 16.55
C TYR A 171 -4.08 1.68 15.77
N TYR A 172 -3.12 1.48 14.86
CA TYR A 172 -2.73 2.50 13.92
C TYR A 172 -3.93 2.93 13.05
N ALA A 173 -3.78 4.06 12.36
CA ALA A 173 -4.87 4.77 11.71
C ALA A 173 -5.75 3.88 10.81
N GLU A 174 -5.16 3.08 9.93
CA GLU A 174 -5.90 2.21 8.99
C GLU A 174 -6.67 1.12 9.74
N ARG A 175 -6.07 0.51 10.76
CA ARG A 175 -6.76 -0.50 11.57
C ARG A 175 -7.93 0.10 12.36
N ALA A 176 -7.72 1.26 12.96
CA ALA A 176 -8.80 1.97 13.66
C ALA A 176 -9.93 2.33 12.69
N TYR A 177 -9.58 2.78 11.49
CA TYR A 177 -10.54 3.08 10.42
C TYR A 177 -11.39 1.85 10.06
N ASN A 178 -10.76 0.72 9.78
CA ASN A 178 -11.45 -0.53 9.43
C ASN A 178 -12.41 -0.99 10.54
N LEU A 179 -11.97 -0.94 11.80
CA LEU A 179 -12.82 -1.28 12.96
C LEU A 179 -14.02 -0.32 13.10
N LEU A 180 -13.84 0.97 12.85
CA LEU A 180 -14.95 1.93 12.85
C LEU A 180 -15.94 1.65 11.72
N ARG A 181 -15.48 1.26 10.52
CA ARG A 181 -16.38 0.94 9.40
C ARG A 181 -17.22 -0.30 9.69
N GLU A 182 -16.66 -1.27 10.42
CA GLU A 182 -17.40 -2.42 10.92
C GLU A 182 -18.46 -2.02 11.94
N GLN A 183 -18.07 -1.26 12.97
CA GLN A 183 -18.95 -0.86 14.06
C GLN A 183 -20.11 0.04 13.62
N GLU A 184 -19.86 0.97 12.70
CA GLU A 184 -20.78 2.08 12.42
C GLU A 184 -21.49 1.97 11.07
N ASN A 185 -20.95 1.20 10.12
CA ASN A 185 -21.42 1.24 8.74
C ASN A 185 -21.75 -0.12 8.13
N GLY A 186 -21.68 -1.19 8.92
CA GLY A 186 -22.08 -2.53 8.50
C GLY A 186 -21.12 -3.19 7.51
N PHE A 187 -19.85 -2.78 7.49
CA PHE A 187 -18.81 -3.56 6.84
C PHE A 187 -18.44 -4.77 7.71
N GLN A 188 -18.00 -5.83 7.08
CA GLN A 188 -17.35 -6.96 7.76
C GLN A 188 -15.85 -6.74 7.70
N ASN A 189 -15.18 -6.87 8.84
CA ASN A 189 -13.74 -6.67 8.93
C ASN A 189 -12.98 -7.98 8.68
N TYR A 190 -12.11 -7.95 7.67
CA TYR A 190 -11.21 -9.04 7.29
C TYR A 190 -9.73 -8.66 7.44
N ASP A 191 -9.43 -7.43 7.90
CA ASP A 191 -8.10 -6.93 8.22
C ASP A 191 -7.40 -7.90 9.18
N ARG A 192 -6.22 -8.38 8.76
CA ARG A 192 -5.38 -9.38 9.44
C ARG A 192 -6.00 -10.77 9.60
N VAL A 193 -7.03 -11.09 8.83
CA VAL A 193 -7.53 -12.46 8.70
C VAL A 193 -6.72 -13.17 7.61
N ASP A 194 -5.57 -13.71 8.03
CA ASP A 194 -4.68 -14.40 7.12
C ASP A 194 -5.27 -15.75 6.69
N VAL A 195 -5.30 -15.97 5.38
CA VAL A 195 -5.52 -17.31 4.81
C VAL A 195 -4.15 -17.95 4.60
N LYS A 196 -3.94 -19.09 5.24
CA LYS A 196 -2.72 -19.88 5.05
C LYS A 196 -2.78 -20.61 3.70
N ILE A 197 -1.86 -20.28 2.80
CA ILE A 197 -1.66 -20.95 1.52
C ILE A 197 -0.23 -21.48 1.47
N GLY A 198 -0.07 -22.80 1.61
CA GLY A 198 1.25 -23.40 1.81
C GLY A 198 1.87 -22.94 3.13
N ASP A 199 3.09 -22.38 3.06
CA ASP A 199 3.79 -21.79 4.20
C ASP A 199 3.57 -20.28 4.35
N CYS A 200 2.80 -19.65 3.45
CA CYS A 200 2.54 -18.22 3.44
C CYS A 200 1.18 -17.88 4.08
N ASN A 201 1.15 -16.82 4.89
CA ASN A 201 -0.07 -16.19 5.38
C ASN A 201 -0.41 -15.00 4.46
N ILE A 202 -1.62 -14.99 3.91
CA ILE A 202 -2.04 -13.95 2.97
C ILE A 202 -3.33 -13.30 3.42
N GLU A 203 -3.29 -11.99 3.56
CA GLU A 203 -4.46 -11.14 3.78
C GLU A 203 -5.25 -10.98 2.47
N VAL A 204 -6.53 -11.34 2.50
CA VAL A 204 -7.38 -11.39 1.30
C VAL A 204 -8.07 -10.05 1.03
N MET A 205 -8.52 -9.36 2.06
CA MET A 205 -9.19 -8.06 1.94
C MET A 205 -9.22 -7.38 3.31
N ASP A 206 -9.35 -6.06 3.33
CA ASP A 206 -9.51 -5.31 4.57
C ASP A 206 -10.98 -5.33 5.03
N LEU A 207 -11.88 -4.95 4.12
CA LEU A 207 -13.30 -4.79 4.41
C LEU A 207 -14.15 -5.47 3.33
N TYR A 208 -15.31 -5.96 3.76
CA TYR A 208 -16.32 -6.51 2.85
C TYR A 208 -17.70 -5.95 3.14
N LYS A 209 -18.46 -5.64 2.08
CA LYS A 209 -19.88 -5.30 2.20
C LYS A 209 -20.62 -5.53 0.90
N ASP A 210 -21.75 -6.23 0.93
CA ASP A 210 -22.68 -6.36 -0.20
C ASP A 210 -22.02 -6.81 -1.53
N GLY A 211 -21.03 -7.72 -1.45
CA GLY A 211 -20.29 -8.21 -2.62
C GLY A 211 -19.12 -7.31 -3.07
N MET A 212 -18.81 -6.26 -2.30
CA MET A 212 -17.63 -5.41 -2.47
C MET A 212 -16.46 -5.97 -1.66
N MET A 213 -15.37 -6.30 -2.35
CA MET A 213 -14.08 -6.63 -1.73
C MET A 213 -13.20 -5.39 -1.69
N CYS A 214 -12.93 -4.86 -0.50
CA CYS A 214 -12.23 -3.59 -0.35
C CYS A 214 -10.77 -3.78 0.10
N ALA A 215 -9.85 -3.12 -0.58
CA ALA A 215 -8.50 -2.86 -0.10
C ALA A 215 -8.39 -1.37 0.32
N VAL A 216 -8.11 -1.13 1.59
CA VAL A 216 -8.13 0.20 2.22
C VAL A 216 -6.71 0.70 2.41
N LYS A 217 -6.46 1.95 2.03
CA LYS A 217 -5.17 2.59 2.28
C LYS A 217 -5.31 4.05 2.66
N ILE A 218 -4.68 4.43 3.76
CA ILE A 218 -4.53 5.83 4.17
C ILE A 218 -3.14 6.33 3.74
N GLY A 219 -3.08 7.45 3.02
CA GLY A 219 -1.81 8.09 2.71
C GLY A 219 -1.89 9.30 1.78
N SER A 220 -0.77 9.98 1.65
CA SER A 220 -0.57 11.16 0.79
C SER A 220 0.29 10.91 -0.45
N ALA A 221 0.98 9.78 -0.54
CA ALA A 221 1.97 9.50 -1.59
C ALA A 221 1.51 8.40 -2.53
N SER A 222 1.83 8.55 -3.82
CA SER A 222 1.52 7.55 -4.85
C SER A 222 2.06 6.16 -4.48
N SER A 223 3.30 6.06 -3.99
CA SER A 223 3.92 4.80 -3.59
C SER A 223 3.12 4.06 -2.52
N LYS A 224 2.62 4.78 -1.51
CA LYS A 224 1.78 4.22 -0.44
C LYS A 224 0.44 3.73 -0.98
N LEU A 225 -0.23 4.52 -1.81
CA LEU A 225 -1.54 4.15 -2.36
C LEU A 225 -1.45 2.99 -3.37
N CYS A 226 -0.35 2.90 -4.11
CA CYS A 226 -0.07 1.77 -4.99
C CYS A 226 -0.03 0.42 -4.26
N TYR A 227 0.28 0.41 -2.96
CA TYR A 227 0.26 -0.81 -2.14
C TYR A 227 -1.14 -1.45 -2.12
N ALA A 228 -2.20 -0.64 -1.97
CA ALA A 228 -3.58 -1.15 -2.00
C ALA A 228 -3.93 -1.76 -3.37
N VAL A 229 -3.37 -1.19 -4.45
CA VAL A 229 -3.56 -1.72 -5.81
C VAL A 229 -2.94 -3.12 -5.93
N ASP A 230 -1.71 -3.28 -5.44
CA ASP A 230 -0.98 -4.54 -5.50
C ASP A 230 -1.65 -5.62 -4.62
N GLN A 231 -2.03 -5.26 -3.39
CA GLN A 231 -2.79 -6.14 -2.49
C GLN A 231 -4.11 -6.58 -3.13
N SER A 232 -4.87 -5.64 -3.70
CA SER A 232 -6.15 -5.92 -4.38
C SER A 232 -5.98 -6.92 -5.54
N LEU A 233 -4.93 -6.79 -6.35
CA LEU A 233 -4.67 -7.72 -7.45
C LEU A 233 -4.23 -9.10 -6.96
N THR A 234 -3.37 -9.15 -5.93
CA THR A 234 -2.91 -10.41 -5.34
C THR A 234 -4.09 -11.18 -4.75
N ALA A 235 -4.91 -10.51 -3.94
CA ALA A 235 -6.15 -11.06 -3.39
C ALA A 235 -7.09 -11.58 -4.47
N LEU A 236 -7.32 -10.79 -5.53
CA LEU A 236 -8.24 -11.16 -6.61
C LEU A 236 -7.79 -12.42 -7.35
N LYS A 237 -6.48 -12.55 -7.63
CA LYS A 237 -5.90 -13.74 -8.25
C LYS A 237 -6.11 -14.98 -7.38
N LEU A 238 -5.91 -14.86 -6.07
CA LEU A 238 -6.11 -15.98 -5.12
C LEU A 238 -7.57 -16.37 -5.00
N TYR A 239 -8.46 -15.37 -4.96
CA TYR A 239 -9.90 -15.58 -4.94
C TYR A 239 -10.38 -16.38 -6.16
N LYS A 240 -9.96 -16.00 -7.38
CA LYS A 240 -10.35 -16.71 -8.60
C LYS A 240 -9.82 -18.13 -8.70
N LYS A 241 -8.63 -18.41 -8.14
CA LYS A 241 -8.07 -19.76 -8.10
C LYS A 241 -8.88 -20.72 -7.21
N GLY A 242 -9.86 -20.21 -6.43
CA GLY A 242 -10.69 -21.03 -5.53
C GLY A 242 -9.92 -21.51 -4.29
N ASN A 243 -8.75 -20.91 -4.03
CA ASN A 243 -7.83 -21.33 -2.97
C ASN A 243 -8.16 -20.71 -1.61
N LEU A 244 -9.30 -20.01 -1.50
CA LEU A 244 -9.68 -19.31 -0.29
C LEU A 244 -10.94 -19.94 0.33
N PRO A 245 -10.80 -20.74 1.40
CA PRO A 245 -11.96 -21.26 2.11
C PRO A 245 -12.73 -20.11 2.78
N ASN A 246 -14.07 -20.19 2.76
CA ASN A 246 -14.97 -19.28 3.50
C ASN A 246 -14.94 -17.79 3.11
N VAL A 247 -14.43 -17.43 1.93
CA VAL A 247 -14.50 -16.04 1.46
C VAL A 247 -15.87 -15.77 0.80
N PRO A 248 -16.53 -14.64 1.13
CA PRO A 248 -17.84 -14.33 0.58
C PRO A 248 -17.83 -14.16 -0.96
N LYS A 249 -19.01 -14.22 -1.56
CA LYS A 249 -19.17 -13.97 -3.00
C LYS A 249 -18.99 -12.49 -3.29
N ILE A 250 -18.13 -12.17 -4.26
CA ILE A 250 -17.86 -10.79 -4.67
C ILE A 250 -18.37 -10.55 -6.10
N ASN A 251 -18.76 -9.31 -6.36
CA ASN A 251 -19.10 -8.81 -7.71
C ASN A 251 -18.30 -7.53 -8.05
N THR A 252 -17.79 -6.83 -7.03
CA THR A 252 -17.09 -5.55 -7.16
C THR A 252 -15.78 -5.61 -6.38
N VAL A 253 -14.72 -5.12 -6.99
CA VAL A 253 -13.40 -4.96 -6.36
C VAL A 253 -13.19 -3.47 -6.13
N VAL A 254 -12.95 -3.10 -4.88
CA VAL A 254 -12.90 -1.71 -4.43
C VAL A 254 -11.51 -1.37 -3.93
N LEU A 255 -10.94 -0.29 -4.46
CA LEU A 255 -9.83 0.39 -3.80
C LEU A 255 -10.39 1.55 -3.00
N TRP A 256 -10.01 1.65 -1.73
CA TRP A 256 -10.49 2.70 -0.85
C TRP A 256 -9.32 3.54 -0.37
N PHE A 257 -9.18 4.73 -0.95
CA PHE A 257 -8.12 5.66 -0.59
C PHE A 257 -8.66 6.72 0.36
N VAL A 258 -8.02 6.80 1.53
CA VAL A 258 -8.24 7.88 2.48
C VAL A 258 -7.04 8.82 2.37
N LEU A 259 -7.22 9.92 1.66
CA LEU A 259 -6.16 10.84 1.28
C LEU A 259 -5.77 11.74 2.46
N GLU A 260 -4.48 11.78 2.78
CA GLU A 260 -3.93 12.72 3.77
C GLU A 260 -3.66 14.07 3.11
N THR A 261 -4.74 14.79 2.78
CA THR A 261 -4.71 16.10 2.12
C THR A 261 -5.84 16.98 2.64
N GLN A 262 -5.63 18.30 2.60
CA GLN A 262 -6.68 19.28 2.85
C GLN A 262 -7.44 19.67 1.59
N THR A 263 -6.95 19.24 0.42
CA THR A 263 -7.55 19.58 -0.88
C THR A 263 -8.45 18.44 -1.34
N HIS A 264 -9.75 18.71 -1.31
CA HIS A 264 -10.79 17.90 -1.92
C HIS A 264 -10.62 17.88 -3.44
N ILE A 265 -10.93 16.74 -4.08
CA ILE A 265 -10.73 16.51 -5.52
C ILE A 265 -12.06 16.33 -6.27
N GLU A 266 -13.17 16.55 -5.60
CA GLU A 266 -14.52 16.46 -6.13
C GLU A 266 -14.80 17.59 -7.12
N ASP A 267 -15.58 17.28 -8.17
CA ASP A 267 -16.15 18.30 -9.05
C ASP A 267 -17.35 19.01 -8.39
N VAL A 268 -18.00 19.90 -9.15
CA VAL A 268 -19.20 20.63 -8.71
C VAL A 268 -20.38 19.73 -8.34
N ASP A 269 -20.39 18.49 -8.80
CA ASP A 269 -21.43 17.48 -8.52
C ASP A 269 -21.04 16.57 -7.33
N GLY A 270 -19.91 16.85 -6.66
CA GLY A 270 -19.42 16.06 -5.53
C GLY A 270 -18.77 14.75 -5.95
N ARG A 271 -18.41 14.59 -7.23
CA ARG A 271 -17.77 13.36 -7.74
C ARG A 271 -16.25 13.51 -7.74
N PRO A 272 -15.51 12.63 -7.04
CA PRO A 272 -14.05 12.70 -7.02
C PRO A 272 -13.43 12.57 -8.40
N GLN A 273 -12.53 13.50 -8.73
CA GLN A 273 -11.81 13.54 -10.00
C GLN A 273 -10.37 13.06 -9.80
N LEU A 274 -10.13 11.75 -9.95
CA LEU A 274 -8.80 11.14 -9.80
C LEU A 274 -7.71 11.79 -10.66
N ASN A 275 -8.11 12.40 -11.78
CA ASN A 275 -7.19 13.11 -12.66
C ASN A 275 -6.58 14.37 -12.04
N GLN A 276 -7.17 14.93 -10.99
CA GLN A 276 -6.62 16.06 -10.22
C GLN A 276 -5.44 15.65 -9.32
N LEU A 277 -5.24 14.35 -9.05
CA LEU A 277 -4.10 13.89 -8.27
C LEU A 277 -2.83 13.96 -9.12
N ASP A 278 -1.80 14.66 -8.65
CA ASP A 278 -0.45 14.58 -9.21
C ASP A 278 0.22 13.29 -8.72
N MET A 279 -0.18 12.18 -9.34
CA MET A 279 0.28 10.81 -9.05
C MET A 279 0.27 9.95 -10.32
N LEU A 280 1.13 10.23 -11.31
CA LEU A 280 1.13 9.45 -12.57
C LEU A 280 1.39 7.97 -12.32
N MET A 281 2.24 7.61 -11.35
CA MET A 281 2.48 6.21 -11.00
C MET A 281 1.18 5.50 -10.57
N LEU A 282 0.42 6.11 -9.65
CA LEU A 282 -0.87 5.58 -9.22
C LEU A 282 -1.83 5.48 -10.40
N LYS A 283 -1.95 6.52 -11.24
CA LYS A 283 -2.83 6.49 -12.42
C LYS A 283 -2.47 5.32 -13.35
N ASN A 284 -1.19 5.09 -13.62
CA ASN A 284 -0.76 3.95 -14.43
C ASN A 284 -1.18 2.61 -13.79
N ARG A 285 -0.98 2.45 -12.48
CA ARG A 285 -1.38 1.23 -11.76
C ARG A 285 -2.89 1.04 -11.71
N LEU A 286 -3.66 2.11 -11.51
CA LEU A 286 -5.13 2.07 -11.55
C LEU A 286 -5.64 1.67 -12.94
N ASN A 287 -5.02 2.15 -14.01
CA ASN A 287 -5.37 1.74 -15.38
C ASN A 287 -5.12 0.25 -15.60
N GLN A 288 -4.00 -0.29 -15.12
CA GLN A 288 -3.73 -1.72 -15.18
C GLN A 288 -4.70 -2.52 -14.30
N TRP A 289 -4.90 -2.11 -13.06
CA TRP A 289 -5.82 -2.72 -12.11
C TRP A 289 -7.24 -2.81 -12.66
N LYS A 290 -7.78 -1.70 -13.21
CA LYS A 290 -9.09 -1.67 -13.86
C LYS A 290 -9.23 -2.74 -14.93
N LYS A 291 -8.22 -2.91 -15.79
CA LYS A 291 -8.21 -3.89 -16.86
C LYS A 291 -8.21 -5.31 -16.31
N GLU A 292 -7.36 -5.60 -15.32
CA GLU A 292 -7.27 -6.92 -14.68
C GLU A 292 -8.57 -7.31 -13.96
N VAL A 293 -9.18 -6.37 -13.23
CA VAL A 293 -10.47 -6.58 -12.54
C VAL A 293 -11.57 -6.90 -13.55
N ARG A 294 -11.67 -6.12 -14.63
CA ARG A 294 -12.66 -6.35 -15.71
C ARG A 294 -12.43 -7.66 -16.44
N LEU A 295 -11.17 -8.01 -16.74
CA LEU A 295 -10.80 -9.25 -17.42
C LEU A 295 -11.23 -10.48 -16.60
N GLN A 296 -11.23 -10.37 -15.28
CA GLN A 296 -11.71 -11.41 -14.37
C GLN A 296 -13.24 -11.38 -14.15
N GLY A 297 -13.97 -10.50 -14.82
CA GLY A 297 -15.43 -10.42 -14.81
C GLY A 297 -16.02 -9.70 -13.59
N PHE A 298 -15.26 -8.82 -12.95
CA PHE A 298 -15.71 -8.01 -11.81
C PHE A 298 -15.78 -6.52 -12.16
N THR A 299 -16.52 -5.77 -11.33
CA THR A 299 -16.63 -4.31 -11.47
C THR A 299 -15.54 -3.61 -10.67
N PRO A 300 -14.67 -2.80 -11.29
CA PRO A 300 -13.74 -1.94 -10.56
C PRO A 300 -14.44 -0.68 -10.04
N MET A 301 -14.26 -0.36 -8.76
CA MET A 301 -14.78 0.85 -8.12
C MET A 301 -13.72 1.45 -7.18
N ILE A 302 -13.74 2.77 -7.00
CA ILE A 302 -12.85 3.47 -6.06
C ILE A 302 -13.67 4.27 -5.07
N TYR A 303 -13.37 4.14 -3.78
CA TYR A 303 -13.78 5.12 -2.77
C TYR A 303 -12.64 6.10 -2.53
N ILE A 304 -12.97 7.39 -2.50
CA ILE A 304 -12.09 8.47 -2.05
C ILE A 304 -12.69 9.06 -0.79
N ASN A 305 -11.87 9.21 0.24
CA ASN A 305 -12.18 9.88 1.49
C ASN A 305 -10.96 10.65 1.98
N TYR A 306 -11.11 11.42 3.06
CA TYR A 306 -10.07 12.32 3.54
C TYR A 306 -9.70 12.04 4.99
N ARG A 307 -8.39 12.09 5.26
CA ARG A 307 -7.89 12.11 6.63
C ARG A 307 -7.75 13.55 7.10
N LEU A 308 -8.66 13.98 7.96
CA LEU A 308 -8.68 15.35 8.48
C LEU A 308 -7.69 15.49 9.65
N ASN A 309 -6.99 16.62 9.71
CA ASN A 309 -6.07 16.93 10.81
C ASN A 309 -6.82 17.37 12.06
#